data_AF-A0A1T4ZZ11-F1
#
_entry.id   AF-A0A1T4ZZ11-F1
#
_cell.length_a   1.000
_cell.length_b   1.000
_cell.length_c   1.000
_cell.angle_alpha   90.00
_cell.angle_beta   90.00
_cell.angle_gamma   90.00
#
_symmetry.space_group_name_H-M   'P 1'
#
loop_
_entity.id
_entity.type
_entity.pdbx_description
1 polymer ?
#
loop_
_entity_poly.entity_id
_entity_poly.type
_entity_poly.pdbx_seq_one_letter_code
_entity_poly.pdbx_strand_id
1 'polypeptide(L)'
;MKKIKWYAYMLLVMGTFMVSCSDDENSANKQTEVKFYLTDAPTSENYKAVNIDIKEVRYSIDGETWENLPITEATYNLLDFTNGKDTLLSNITLLEGEHISQIRLILGDDNELVLEDGTVVPITTPSAQESGLKFNVQENIVTSSGYAVMIDFDASKSIVKKGNGGYSLKPVIRAYVVENTAAVYGNILPAKVPYHVFTVASQDTISAISDTTLNNYFMLHGLKTGTYKVEFHSLDSDIVLFSTNVDVFGGTNKDLGIINLAQ
;
A
#
# COMPACT_ATOMS: atom_id res chain seq x y z
N MET A 1 62.05 26.91 -45.70
CA MET A 1 62.70 25.58 -45.77
C MET A 1 62.68 24.97 -44.37
N LYS A 2 61.69 24.15 -44.06
CA LYS A 2 61.40 23.67 -42.69
C LYS A 2 62.00 22.26 -42.49
N LYS A 3 62.66 22.11 -41.35
CA LYS A 3 63.45 20.95 -40.91
C LYS A 3 62.54 19.74 -40.67
N ILE A 4 62.89 18.60 -41.28
CA ILE A 4 62.27 17.28 -41.09
C ILE A 4 62.66 16.77 -39.71
N LYS A 5 61.66 16.46 -38.88
CA LYS A 5 61.83 15.93 -37.52
C LYS A 5 61.77 14.40 -37.56
N TRP A 6 62.76 13.82 -36.90
CA TRP A 6 62.92 12.42 -36.48
C TRP A 6 61.61 11.86 -35.89
N TYR A 7 61.15 10.71 -36.38
CA TYR A 7 60.25 9.84 -35.63
C TYR A 7 60.89 8.47 -35.48
N ALA A 8 61.26 8.18 -34.24
CA ALA A 8 61.81 6.92 -33.80
C ALA A 8 60.72 5.85 -33.76
N TYR A 9 61.12 4.66 -34.19
CA TYR A 9 60.41 3.41 -34.16
C TYR A 9 60.19 2.96 -32.71
N MET A 10 58.96 2.74 -32.29
CA MET A 10 58.66 1.93 -31.11
C MET A 10 57.44 1.06 -31.39
N LEU A 11 57.74 -0.20 -31.70
CA LEU A 11 56.83 -1.35 -31.66
C LEU A 11 56.01 -1.33 -30.37
N LEU A 12 54.71 -1.06 -30.48
CA LEU A 12 53.75 -1.35 -29.43
C LEU A 12 52.94 -2.58 -29.85
N VAL A 13 53.23 -3.67 -29.15
CA VAL A 13 52.58 -4.98 -29.23
C VAL A 13 51.08 -4.80 -28.99
N MET A 14 50.28 -4.97 -30.04
CA MET A 14 48.82 -5.03 -29.97
C MET A 14 48.42 -6.42 -29.46
N GLY A 15 48.52 -6.62 -28.15
CA GLY A 15 47.98 -7.79 -27.47
C GLY A 15 46.47 -7.67 -27.37
N THR A 16 45.74 -8.23 -28.34
CA THR A 16 44.29 -8.44 -28.22
C THR A 16 44.04 -9.56 -27.22
N PHE A 17 43.88 -9.21 -25.95
CA PHE A 17 43.24 -10.10 -24.99
C PHE A 17 41.75 -10.15 -25.35
N MET A 18 41.36 -11.17 -26.11
CA MET A 18 39.96 -11.58 -26.15
C MET A 18 39.63 -12.18 -24.78
N VAL A 19 39.07 -11.35 -23.91
CA VAL A 19 38.32 -11.83 -22.75
C VAL A 19 37.02 -12.39 -23.32
N SER A 20 37.02 -13.70 -23.55
CA SER A 20 35.78 -14.46 -23.72
C SER A 20 35.11 -14.49 -22.34
N CYS A 21 34.20 -13.56 -22.09
CA CYS A 21 33.19 -13.78 -21.06
C CYS A 21 32.28 -14.87 -21.62
N SER A 22 32.44 -16.09 -21.11
CA SER A 22 31.38 -17.08 -21.19
C SER A 22 30.26 -16.55 -20.30
N ASP A 23 29.36 -15.80 -20.89
CA ASP A 23 28.04 -15.58 -20.30
C ASP A 23 27.31 -16.92 -20.40
N ASP A 24 27.66 -17.85 -19.49
CA ASP A 24 26.77 -18.92 -19.07
C ASP A 24 25.66 -18.27 -18.24
N GLU A 25 24.85 -17.41 -18.88
CA GLU A 25 23.61 -16.91 -18.29
C GLU A 25 22.56 -18.00 -18.48
N ASN A 26 22.58 -18.93 -17.54
CA ASN A 26 21.43 -19.77 -17.24
C ASN A 26 20.32 -18.84 -16.70
N SER A 27 19.64 -18.14 -17.62
CA SER A 27 18.53 -17.21 -17.36
C SER A 27 17.25 -17.90 -16.85
N ALA A 28 17.36 -19.13 -16.35
CA ALA A 28 16.28 -19.84 -15.68
C ALA A 28 16.53 -19.78 -14.18
N ASN A 29 15.72 -19.00 -13.45
CA ASN A 29 15.61 -18.94 -11.99
C ASN A 29 16.37 -17.81 -11.27
N LYS A 30 16.36 -16.58 -11.80
CA LYS A 30 16.58 -15.41 -10.92
C LYS A 30 15.44 -15.34 -9.92
N GLN A 31 15.77 -15.15 -8.65
CA GLN A 31 14.83 -15.08 -7.54
C GLN A 31 14.67 -13.64 -7.08
N THR A 32 13.47 -13.31 -6.60
CA THR A 32 13.12 -11.97 -6.15
C THR A 32 12.34 -12.01 -4.84
N GLU A 33 12.54 -11.01 -3.98
CA GLU A 33 11.81 -10.91 -2.70
C GLU A 33 10.48 -10.19 -2.90
N VAL A 34 9.42 -10.77 -2.33
CA VAL A 34 8.08 -10.17 -2.27
C VAL A 34 7.69 -9.95 -0.82
N LYS A 35 7.32 -8.72 -0.47
CA LYS A 35 6.92 -8.33 0.89
C LYS A 35 5.43 -8.08 0.98
N PHE A 36 4.83 -8.41 2.11
CA PHE A 36 3.41 -8.21 2.37
C PHE A 36 3.25 -7.32 3.59
N TYR A 37 2.56 -6.20 3.41
CA TYR A 37 2.30 -5.22 4.45
C TYR A 37 0.80 -5.11 4.74
N LEU A 38 0.46 -4.75 5.97
CA LEU A 38 -0.89 -4.40 6.40
C LEU A 38 -0.95 -2.91 6.75
N THR A 39 -1.97 -2.23 6.26
CA THR A 39 -2.29 -0.82 6.53
C THR A 39 -3.80 -0.65 6.66
N ASP A 40 -4.23 0.49 7.16
CA ASP A 40 -5.65 0.82 7.36
C ASP A 40 -6.02 2.14 6.67
N ALA A 41 -7.17 2.14 6.01
CA ALA A 41 -7.82 3.37 5.59
C ALA A 41 -8.40 4.08 6.82
N PRO A 42 -8.34 5.43 6.89
CA PRO A 42 -8.77 6.17 8.07
C PRO A 42 -10.24 5.91 8.43
N THR A 43 -10.57 5.99 9.72
CA THR A 43 -11.97 5.90 10.17
C THR A 43 -12.61 7.26 10.37
N SER A 44 -13.72 7.52 9.67
CA SER A 44 -14.56 8.71 9.92
C SER A 44 -15.31 8.64 11.24
N GLU A 45 -15.47 7.44 11.78
CA GLU A 45 -16.03 7.19 13.09
C GLU A 45 -14.92 7.24 14.14
N ASN A 46 -15.23 7.80 15.30
CA ASN A 46 -14.30 7.81 16.42
C ASN A 46 -14.34 6.45 17.13
N TYR A 47 -13.50 5.53 16.69
CA TYR A 47 -13.22 4.31 17.44
C TYR A 47 -11.90 4.46 18.18
N LYS A 48 -11.79 3.81 19.34
CA LYS A 48 -10.54 3.79 20.10
C LYS A 48 -9.59 2.72 19.58
N ALA A 49 -10.12 1.58 19.15
CA ALA A 49 -9.36 0.50 18.54
C ALA A 49 -10.26 -0.39 17.67
N VAL A 50 -9.69 -0.95 16.62
CA VAL A 50 -10.31 -1.98 15.77
C VAL A 50 -9.33 -3.14 15.70
N ASN A 51 -9.53 -4.13 16.57
CA ASN A 51 -8.61 -5.25 16.76
C ASN A 51 -9.05 -6.43 15.90
N ILE A 52 -8.21 -6.82 14.96
CA ILE A 52 -8.46 -7.91 14.01
C ILE A 52 -7.49 -9.05 14.25
N ASP A 53 -8.02 -10.24 14.54
CA ASP A 53 -7.27 -11.48 14.74
C ASP A 53 -6.97 -12.13 13.39
N ILE A 54 -5.71 -12.04 12.94
CA ILE A 54 -5.24 -12.61 11.69
C ILE A 54 -4.57 -13.96 11.96
N LYS A 55 -5.19 -15.03 11.46
CA LYS A 55 -4.72 -16.41 11.65
C LYS A 55 -3.92 -16.93 10.47
N GLU A 56 -4.31 -16.59 9.26
CA GLU A 56 -3.63 -17.10 8.08
C GLU A 56 -3.76 -16.14 6.91
N VAL A 57 -2.67 -15.99 6.16
CA VAL A 57 -2.66 -15.29 4.88
C VAL A 57 -2.15 -16.27 3.83
N ARG A 58 -2.91 -16.42 2.75
CA ARG A 58 -2.52 -17.22 1.59
C ARG A 58 -2.40 -16.34 0.37
N TYR A 59 -1.52 -16.73 -0.55
CA TYR A 59 -1.37 -16.09 -1.84
C TYR A 59 -1.60 -17.10 -2.98
N SER A 60 -1.85 -16.57 -4.16
CA SER A 60 -1.94 -17.33 -5.40
C SER A 60 -1.38 -16.52 -6.56
N ILE A 61 -0.54 -17.15 -7.37
CA ILE A 61 0.05 -16.56 -8.58
C ILE A 61 -0.90 -16.78 -9.79
N ASP A 62 -1.50 -17.96 -9.88
CA ASP A 62 -2.39 -18.37 -10.98
C ASP A 62 -3.89 -18.14 -10.68
N GLY A 63 -4.24 -17.84 -9.43
CA GLY A 63 -5.62 -17.71 -8.94
C GLY A 63 -6.31 -19.03 -8.56
N GLU A 64 -5.61 -20.15 -8.71
CA GLU A 64 -6.11 -21.52 -8.52
C GLU A 64 -5.35 -22.24 -7.40
N THR A 65 -4.02 -22.22 -7.46
CA THR A 65 -3.11 -22.83 -6.48
C THR A 65 -2.86 -21.85 -5.35
N TRP A 66 -3.08 -22.30 -4.11
CA TRP A 66 -2.95 -21.47 -2.91
C TRP A 66 -1.78 -21.94 -2.05
N GLU A 67 -0.93 -21.00 -1.70
CA GLU A 67 0.22 -21.21 -0.81
C GLU A 67 0.11 -20.32 0.43
N ASN A 68 0.66 -20.78 1.55
CA ASN A 68 0.61 -20.05 2.81
C ASN A 68 1.78 -19.07 2.92
N LEU A 69 1.49 -17.84 3.36
CA LEU A 69 2.52 -16.92 3.81
C LEU A 69 2.98 -17.33 5.22
N PRO A 70 4.30 -17.34 5.49
CA PRO A 70 4.83 -17.59 6.82
C PRO A 70 4.63 -16.36 7.72
N ILE A 71 3.39 -16.13 8.17
CA ILE A 71 3.05 -15.07 9.11
C ILE A 71 3.16 -15.54 10.56
N THR A 72 3.34 -14.59 11.48
CA THR A 72 3.05 -14.82 12.90
C THR A 72 1.60 -14.44 13.16
N GLU A 73 0.79 -15.39 13.60
CA GLU A 73 -0.60 -15.15 14.00
C GLU A 73 -0.65 -14.11 15.11
N ALA A 74 -1.47 -13.08 14.94
CA ALA A 74 -1.57 -11.99 15.91
C ALA A 74 -2.85 -11.18 15.71
N THR A 75 -3.24 -10.49 16.78
CA THR A 75 -4.28 -9.45 16.73
C THR A 75 -3.63 -8.10 16.44
N TYR A 76 -4.15 -7.42 15.43
CA TYR A 76 -3.67 -6.11 14.99
C TYR A 76 -4.73 -5.05 15.25
N ASN A 77 -4.36 -3.96 15.92
CA ASN A 77 -5.20 -2.76 15.95
C ASN A 77 -5.01 -2.00 14.64
N LEU A 78 -6.00 -2.04 13.75
CA LEU A 78 -5.89 -1.42 12.43
C LEU A 78 -5.63 0.08 12.50
N LEU A 79 -6.18 0.77 13.50
CA LEU A 79 -6.06 2.22 13.63
C LEU A 79 -4.60 2.69 13.86
N ASP A 80 -3.70 1.78 14.27
CA ASP A 80 -2.28 2.08 14.43
C ASP A 80 -1.56 2.24 13.08
N PHE A 81 -2.16 1.76 11.98
CA PHE A 81 -1.57 1.68 10.64
C PHE A 81 -2.27 2.62 9.63
N THR A 82 -2.75 3.77 10.10
CA THR A 82 -3.37 4.81 9.25
C THR A 82 -2.36 5.87 8.81
N ASN A 83 -2.73 6.68 7.81
CA ASN A 83 -1.93 7.82 7.33
C ASN A 83 -0.49 7.45 6.90
N GLY A 84 -0.37 6.36 6.14
CA GLY A 84 0.91 5.91 5.60
C GLY A 84 1.78 5.11 6.58
N LYS A 85 1.24 4.75 7.74
CA LYS A 85 1.84 3.72 8.61
C LYS A 85 1.42 2.33 8.13
N ASP A 86 2.30 1.36 8.32
CA ASP A 86 2.05 -0.03 7.97
C ASP A 86 2.80 -0.98 8.92
N THR A 87 2.51 -2.27 8.79
CA THR A 87 3.27 -3.34 9.44
C THR A 87 3.59 -4.46 8.45
N LEU A 88 4.80 -5.01 8.54
CA LEU A 88 5.18 -6.19 7.77
C LEU A 88 4.45 -7.42 8.33
N LEU A 89 3.72 -8.13 7.47
CA LEU A 89 3.11 -9.42 7.80
C LEU A 89 4.06 -10.58 7.50
N SER A 90 4.69 -10.56 6.31
CA SER A 90 5.57 -11.62 5.83
C SER A 90 6.39 -11.15 4.64
N ASN A 91 7.46 -11.88 4.33
CA ASN A 91 8.16 -11.83 3.07
C ASN A 91 8.39 -13.25 2.53
N ILE A 92 8.44 -13.40 1.21
CA ILE A 92 8.71 -14.67 0.51
C ILE A 92 9.66 -14.42 -0.67
N THR A 93 10.17 -15.51 -1.24
CA THR A 93 10.97 -15.47 -2.47
C THR A 93 10.19 -16.13 -3.60
N LEU A 94 10.03 -15.42 -4.71
CA LEU A 94 9.45 -15.93 -5.96
C LEU A 94 10.49 -15.91 -7.08
N LEU A 95 10.17 -16.52 -8.22
CA LEU A 95 10.96 -16.33 -9.44
C LEU A 95 10.72 -14.93 -10.02
N GLU A 96 11.75 -14.36 -10.65
CA GLU A 96 11.61 -13.08 -11.35
C GLU A 96 10.54 -13.19 -12.44
N GLY A 97 9.58 -12.26 -12.44
CA GLY A 97 8.41 -12.26 -13.34
C GLY A 97 7.18 -12.99 -12.79
N GLU A 98 7.28 -13.70 -11.66
CA GLU A 98 6.10 -14.19 -10.95
C GLU A 98 5.46 -13.07 -10.12
N HIS A 99 4.14 -13.08 -10.09
CA HIS A 99 3.34 -12.00 -9.54
C HIS A 99 2.16 -12.54 -8.75
N ILE A 100 1.92 -11.99 -7.56
CA ILE A 100 0.75 -12.35 -6.77
C ILE A 100 -0.49 -11.82 -7.48
N SER A 101 -1.38 -12.72 -7.86
CA SER A 101 -2.67 -12.39 -8.47
C SER A 101 -3.73 -12.19 -7.39
N GLN A 102 -3.74 -13.05 -6.36
CA GLN A 102 -4.79 -13.06 -5.35
C GLN A 102 -4.24 -13.33 -3.96
N ILE A 103 -4.91 -12.78 -2.97
CA ILE A 103 -4.66 -13.02 -1.55
C ILE A 103 -5.94 -13.54 -0.91
N ARG A 104 -5.79 -14.42 0.08
CA ARG A 104 -6.85 -14.88 0.96
C ARG A 104 -6.43 -14.62 2.40
N LEU A 105 -7.24 -13.84 3.11
CA LEU A 105 -7.07 -13.54 4.53
C LEU A 105 -8.06 -14.37 5.35
N ILE A 106 -7.58 -15.11 6.33
CA ILE A 106 -8.40 -15.88 7.26
C ILE A 106 -8.30 -15.22 8.63
N LEU A 107 -9.47 -14.83 9.16
CA LEU A 107 -9.59 -14.18 10.45
C LEU A 107 -10.03 -15.19 11.50
N GLY A 108 -9.58 -15.00 12.73
CA GLY A 108 -10.00 -15.82 13.86
C GLY A 108 -11.28 -15.32 14.52
N ASP A 109 -11.50 -15.74 15.76
CA ASP A 109 -12.70 -15.39 16.54
C ASP A 109 -12.48 -14.17 17.44
N ASP A 110 -11.23 -13.81 17.72
CA ASP A 110 -10.86 -12.79 18.71
C ASP A 110 -10.81 -11.37 18.11
N ASN A 111 -11.81 -11.04 17.27
CA ASN A 111 -11.96 -9.69 16.72
C ASN A 111 -12.83 -8.82 17.64
N GLU A 112 -12.39 -7.60 17.93
CA GLU A 112 -13.10 -6.68 18.82
C GLU A 112 -13.01 -5.23 18.37
N LEU A 113 -14.05 -4.47 18.69
CA LEU A 113 -14.14 -3.03 18.52
C LEU A 113 -14.13 -2.37 19.90
N VAL A 114 -13.30 -1.34 20.08
CA VAL A 114 -13.31 -0.53 21.30
C VAL A 114 -13.89 0.84 20.98
N LEU A 115 -15.01 1.17 21.61
CA LEU A 115 -15.71 2.45 21.43
C LEU A 115 -15.02 3.58 22.20
N GLU A 116 -15.37 4.85 21.91
CA GLU A 116 -14.79 6.02 22.59
C GLU A 116 -14.94 5.97 24.12
N ASP A 117 -16.08 5.46 24.60
CA ASP A 117 -16.36 5.32 26.04
C ASP A 117 -15.58 4.18 26.71
N GLY A 118 -14.78 3.44 25.93
CA GLY A 118 -13.99 2.30 26.39
C GLY A 118 -14.73 0.97 26.38
N THR A 119 -16.00 0.94 25.95
CA THR A 119 -16.75 -0.32 25.79
C THR A 119 -16.09 -1.20 24.75
N VAL A 120 -15.82 -2.45 25.13
CA VAL A 120 -15.27 -3.49 24.24
C VAL A 120 -16.43 -4.31 23.68
N VAL A 121 -16.52 -4.39 22.35
CA VAL A 121 -17.58 -5.09 21.64
C VAL A 121 -16.96 -6.16 20.74
N PRO A 122 -17.22 -7.44 20.98
CA PRO A 122 -16.83 -8.51 20.05
C PRO A 122 -17.53 -8.32 18.70
N ILE A 123 -16.77 -8.45 17.61
CA ILE A 123 -17.28 -8.30 16.24
C ILE A 123 -17.09 -9.60 15.46
N THR A 124 -18.20 -10.21 15.03
CA THR A 124 -18.14 -11.49 14.31
C THR A 124 -18.08 -11.32 12.80
N THR A 125 -17.37 -12.24 12.13
CA THR A 125 -17.21 -12.32 10.68
C THR A 125 -17.53 -13.72 10.13
N PRO A 126 -18.81 -14.09 9.99
CA PRO A 126 -19.18 -15.45 9.56
C PRO A 126 -18.47 -15.91 8.27
N SER A 127 -18.28 -15.01 7.31
CA SER A 127 -17.65 -15.34 6.02
C SER A 127 -16.11 -15.43 6.06
N ALA A 128 -15.45 -14.74 7.01
CA ALA A 128 -13.99 -14.66 7.04
C ALA A 128 -13.32 -15.82 7.79
N GLN A 129 -14.10 -16.55 8.58
CA GLN A 129 -13.63 -17.63 9.46
C GLN A 129 -13.64 -19.00 8.76
N GLU A 130 -14.61 -19.26 7.87
CA GLU A 130 -14.73 -20.59 7.24
C GLU A 130 -13.92 -20.74 5.95
N SER A 131 -14.06 -19.78 5.02
CA SER A 131 -13.46 -19.88 3.67
C SER A 131 -12.34 -18.87 3.39
N GLY A 132 -12.15 -17.92 4.31
CA GLY A 132 -11.26 -16.79 4.14
C GLY A 132 -11.78 -15.74 3.14
N LEU A 133 -11.33 -14.51 3.31
CA LEU A 133 -11.65 -13.37 2.47
C LEU A 133 -10.70 -13.34 1.28
N LYS A 134 -11.23 -13.64 0.09
CA LYS A 134 -10.47 -13.60 -1.16
C LYS A 134 -10.55 -12.21 -1.80
N PHE A 135 -9.41 -11.64 -2.16
CA PHE A 135 -9.33 -10.39 -2.92
C PHE A 135 -8.18 -10.42 -3.93
N ASN A 136 -8.32 -9.64 -5.00
CA ASN A 136 -7.32 -9.56 -6.06
C ASN A 136 -6.26 -8.52 -5.68
N VAL A 137 -5.00 -8.80 -6.01
CA VAL A 137 -3.96 -7.79 -6.05
C VAL A 137 -4.10 -7.07 -7.39
N GLN A 138 -4.51 -5.80 -7.34
CA GLN A 138 -5.01 -5.10 -8.52
C GLN A 138 -3.89 -4.64 -9.48
N GLU A 139 -3.03 -5.46 -10.09
CA GLU A 139 -1.93 -4.88 -10.91
C GLU A 139 -1.45 -5.75 -12.09
N ASN A 140 -1.13 -5.09 -13.21
CA ASN A 140 -0.18 -5.60 -14.19
C ASN A 140 1.20 -5.21 -13.67
N ILE A 141 1.92 -6.12 -13.02
CA ILE A 141 3.22 -5.80 -12.43
C ILE A 141 4.22 -5.53 -13.55
N VAL A 142 4.91 -4.38 -13.48
CA VAL A 142 5.93 -3.97 -14.47
C VAL A 142 7.29 -3.88 -13.78
N THR A 143 7.59 -4.82 -12.87
CA THR A 143 8.82 -4.82 -12.07
C THR A 143 9.67 -6.04 -12.39
N SER A 144 10.92 -5.82 -12.80
CA SER A 144 11.95 -6.87 -12.97
C SER A 144 12.76 -7.10 -11.69
N SER A 145 12.23 -6.67 -10.54
CA SER A 145 12.89 -6.74 -9.23
C SER A 145 11.83 -6.99 -8.16
N GLY A 146 12.28 -7.09 -6.90
CA GLY A 146 11.40 -7.31 -5.75
C GLY A 146 10.33 -6.22 -5.65
N TYR A 147 9.19 -6.59 -5.07
CA TYR A 147 8.05 -5.70 -4.93
C TYR A 147 7.33 -5.93 -3.58
N ALA A 148 6.55 -4.94 -3.17
CA ALA A 148 5.73 -5.00 -1.97
C ALA A 148 4.24 -5.02 -2.35
N VAL A 149 3.50 -5.95 -1.75
CA VAL A 149 2.04 -5.96 -1.75
C VAL A 149 1.55 -5.29 -0.48
N MET A 150 0.78 -4.22 -0.64
CA MET A 150 0.08 -3.58 0.47
C MET A 150 -1.32 -4.19 0.57
N ILE A 151 -1.70 -4.64 1.77
CA ILE A 151 -3.06 -5.06 2.14
C ILE A 151 -3.66 -3.91 2.94
N ASP A 152 -4.57 -3.20 2.29
CA ASP A 152 -5.25 -2.01 2.78
C ASP A 152 -6.64 -2.42 3.29
N PHE A 153 -6.75 -2.59 4.60
CA PHE A 153 -8.00 -2.93 5.27
C PHE A 153 -8.73 -1.63 5.57
N ASP A 154 -9.97 -1.45 5.13
CA ASP A 154 -10.73 -0.23 5.43
C ASP A 154 -11.60 -0.49 6.67
N ALA A 155 -11.07 -0.26 7.87
CA ALA A 155 -11.82 -0.47 9.11
C ALA A 155 -13.14 0.31 9.12
N SER A 156 -13.14 1.53 8.56
CA SER A 156 -14.29 2.44 8.52
C SER A 156 -15.47 1.85 7.76
N LYS A 157 -15.20 1.25 6.59
CA LYS A 157 -16.22 0.58 5.75
C LYS A 157 -16.49 -0.85 6.19
N SER A 158 -15.60 -1.43 7.00
CA SER A 158 -15.71 -2.81 7.46
C SER A 158 -16.59 -2.98 8.69
N ILE A 159 -16.67 -1.98 9.57
CA ILE A 159 -17.50 -2.03 10.77
C ILE A 159 -18.94 -1.67 10.43
N VAL A 160 -19.86 -2.61 10.70
CA VAL A 160 -21.29 -2.46 10.42
C VAL A 160 -22.05 -2.39 11.74
N LYS A 161 -22.66 -1.22 12.02
CA LYS A 161 -23.57 -1.03 13.15
C LYS A 161 -24.93 -1.69 12.84
N LYS A 162 -25.39 -2.55 13.75
CA LYS A 162 -26.67 -3.24 13.65
C LYS A 162 -27.79 -2.40 14.27
N GLY A 163 -29.02 -2.55 13.77
CA GLY A 163 -30.18 -1.82 14.28
C GLY A 163 -30.55 -2.13 15.74
N ASN A 164 -30.01 -3.21 16.32
CA ASN A 164 -30.17 -3.57 17.73
C ASN A 164 -29.07 -2.98 18.65
N GLY A 165 -28.21 -2.10 18.13
CA GLY A 165 -27.11 -1.50 18.88
C GLY A 165 -25.83 -2.34 18.93
N GLY A 166 -25.82 -3.55 18.34
CA GLY A 166 -24.61 -4.36 18.20
C GLY A 166 -23.77 -3.97 16.98
N TYR A 167 -22.64 -4.66 16.80
CA TYR A 167 -21.73 -4.48 15.68
C TYR A 167 -21.47 -5.81 14.97
N SER A 168 -21.03 -5.74 13.72
CA SER A 168 -20.48 -6.88 12.95
C SER A 168 -19.34 -6.38 12.09
N LEU A 169 -18.48 -7.31 11.70
CA LEU A 169 -17.37 -7.02 10.81
C LEU A 169 -17.68 -7.62 9.42
N LYS A 170 -17.63 -6.77 8.40
CA LYS A 170 -17.75 -7.12 6.98
C LYS A 170 -16.54 -6.53 6.26
N PRO A 171 -15.39 -7.23 6.25
CA PRO A 171 -14.14 -6.67 5.77
C PRO A 171 -14.22 -6.13 4.34
N VAL A 172 -13.76 -4.90 4.18
CA VAL A 172 -13.53 -4.22 2.91
C VAL A 172 -12.03 -4.07 2.79
N ILE A 173 -11.43 -4.81 1.86
CA ILE A 173 -9.97 -4.91 1.72
C ILE A 173 -9.60 -4.62 0.28
N ARG A 174 -8.53 -3.85 0.12
CA ARG A 174 -7.82 -3.67 -1.14
C ARG A 174 -6.42 -4.26 -1.04
N ALA A 175 -5.91 -4.70 -2.18
CA ALA A 175 -4.51 -5.03 -2.31
C ALA A 175 -3.92 -4.48 -3.60
N TYR A 176 -2.72 -3.92 -3.50
CA TYR A 176 -2.02 -3.31 -4.62
C TYR A 176 -0.51 -3.44 -4.45
N VAL A 177 0.21 -3.29 -5.56
CA VAL A 177 1.68 -3.30 -5.57
C VAL A 177 2.18 -1.88 -5.36
N VAL A 178 3.04 -1.69 -4.36
CA VAL A 178 3.54 -0.37 -3.96
C VAL A 178 4.33 0.28 -5.08
N GLU A 179 5.17 -0.48 -5.79
CA GLU A 179 6.06 0.01 -6.84
C GLU A 179 5.32 0.47 -8.11
N ASN A 180 4.11 -0.02 -8.33
CA ASN A 180 3.25 0.38 -9.45
C ASN A 180 2.25 1.48 -9.07
N THR A 181 2.13 1.78 -7.78
CA THR A 181 1.20 2.77 -7.26
C THR A 181 1.98 3.93 -6.64
N ALA A 182 1.27 4.97 -6.26
CA ALA A 182 1.85 6.12 -5.63
C ALA A 182 0.93 6.63 -4.53
N ALA A 183 1.52 7.42 -3.65
CA ALA A 183 0.82 8.19 -2.65
C ALA A 183 0.79 9.68 -3.01
N VAL A 184 -0.33 10.33 -2.76
CA VAL A 184 -0.46 11.79 -2.74
C VAL A 184 -0.53 12.23 -1.28
N TYR A 185 0.37 13.11 -0.85
CA TYR A 185 0.48 13.50 0.55
C TYR A 185 0.81 14.98 0.72
N GLY A 186 0.70 15.47 1.95
CA GLY A 186 1.04 16.84 2.32
C GLY A 186 0.56 17.21 3.72
N ASN A 187 0.56 18.50 4.02
CA ASN A 187 0.05 19.05 5.29
C ASN A 187 -1.03 20.10 5.03
N ILE A 188 -1.96 20.25 5.98
CA ILE A 188 -3.09 21.16 5.84
C ILE A 188 -3.09 22.23 6.94
N LEU A 189 -3.29 23.50 6.56
CA LEU A 189 -3.50 24.61 7.49
C LEU A 189 -4.97 25.09 7.47
N PRO A 190 -5.51 25.61 8.59
CA PRO A 190 -4.89 25.71 9.91
C PRO A 190 -4.58 24.35 10.57
N ALA A 191 -3.41 24.24 11.22
CA ALA A 191 -2.99 23.04 11.93
C ALA A 191 -3.91 22.74 13.12
N LYS A 192 -3.92 21.48 13.59
CA LYS A 192 -4.73 20.98 14.72
C LYS A 192 -6.25 21.00 14.49
N VAL A 193 -6.66 21.14 13.24
CA VAL A 193 -8.04 20.95 12.79
C VAL A 193 -8.02 19.74 11.85
N PRO A 194 -8.75 18.65 12.14
CA PRO A 194 -8.78 17.50 11.26
C PRO A 194 -9.57 17.83 9.99
N TYR A 195 -9.12 17.28 8.86
CA TYR A 195 -9.73 17.44 7.55
C TYR A 195 -9.90 16.07 6.90
N HIS A 196 -11.02 15.91 6.19
CA HIS A 196 -11.23 14.75 5.35
C HIS A 196 -10.69 15.04 3.94
N VAL A 197 -9.78 14.20 3.46
CA VAL A 197 -9.19 14.32 2.12
C VAL A 197 -9.57 13.08 1.35
N PHE A 198 -10.06 13.21 0.12
CA PHE A 198 -10.33 12.03 -0.69
C PHE A 198 -10.20 12.30 -2.19
N THR A 199 -10.16 11.20 -2.94
CA THR A 199 -10.24 11.18 -4.39
C THR A 199 -11.04 9.97 -4.84
N VAL A 200 -11.67 10.09 -6.01
CA VAL A 200 -12.32 8.96 -6.68
C VAL A 200 -11.34 8.32 -7.67
N ALA A 201 -11.08 7.04 -7.49
CA ALA A 201 -10.26 6.21 -8.36
C ALA A 201 -11.15 5.18 -9.07
N SER A 202 -11.54 5.47 -10.31
CA SER A 202 -12.51 4.68 -11.08
C SER A 202 -13.87 4.57 -10.37
N GLN A 203 -14.17 3.45 -9.72
CA GLN A 203 -15.42 3.22 -8.96
C GLN A 203 -15.19 3.19 -7.44
N ASP A 204 -13.94 3.39 -7.00
CA ASP A 204 -13.56 3.33 -5.60
C ASP A 204 -13.21 4.73 -5.07
N THR A 205 -13.37 4.92 -3.76
CA THR A 205 -13.04 6.17 -3.08
C THR A 205 -11.89 5.91 -2.12
N ILE A 206 -10.78 6.62 -2.34
CA ILE A 206 -9.60 6.60 -1.48
C ILE A 206 -9.66 7.86 -0.62
N SER A 207 -9.58 7.68 0.70
CA SER A 207 -9.67 8.77 1.67
C SER A 207 -8.54 8.74 2.70
N ALA A 208 -8.29 9.90 3.30
CA ALA A 208 -7.38 10.16 4.41
C ALA A 208 -8.10 11.09 5.41
N ILE A 209 -7.86 10.92 6.71
CA ILE A 209 -8.19 11.92 7.72
C ILE A 209 -6.88 12.49 8.22
N SER A 210 -6.72 13.81 8.14
CA SER A 210 -5.45 14.43 8.47
C SER A 210 -5.08 14.26 9.94
N ASP A 211 -3.83 13.85 10.19
CA ASP A 211 -3.30 13.60 11.53
C ASP A 211 -2.94 14.92 12.20
N THR A 212 -3.79 15.36 13.12
CA THR A 212 -3.61 16.61 13.88
C THR A 212 -2.36 16.60 14.78
N THR A 213 -1.83 15.42 15.12
CA THR A 213 -0.59 15.28 15.89
C THR A 213 0.65 15.45 15.02
N LEU A 214 0.51 15.28 13.70
CA LEU A 214 1.55 15.44 12.68
C LEU A 214 1.32 16.67 11.80
N ASN A 215 0.90 17.80 12.39
CA ASN A 215 0.62 19.04 11.66
C ASN A 215 -0.39 18.84 10.52
N ASN A 216 -1.47 18.11 10.79
CA ASN A 216 -2.49 17.74 9.81
C ASN A 216 -1.90 17.08 8.56
N TYR A 217 -0.98 16.16 8.76
CA TYR A 217 -0.45 15.33 7.70
C TYR A 217 -1.55 14.45 7.12
N PHE A 218 -1.62 14.31 5.79
CA PHE A 218 -2.50 13.35 5.13
C PHE A 218 -1.72 12.56 4.09
N MET A 219 -2.16 11.32 3.84
CA MET A 219 -1.64 10.49 2.75
C MET A 219 -2.78 9.69 2.11
N LEU A 220 -3.00 9.88 0.81
CA LEU A 220 -3.82 9.02 -0.04
C LEU A 220 -2.88 8.06 -0.77
N HIS A 221 -3.03 6.75 -0.61
CA HIS A 221 -2.08 5.74 -1.12
C HIS A 221 -2.78 4.67 -1.97
N GLY A 222 -2.00 3.91 -2.73
CA GLY A 222 -2.54 2.94 -3.68
C GLY A 222 -3.16 3.58 -4.93
N LEU A 223 -2.70 4.78 -5.31
CA LEU A 223 -3.15 5.46 -6.53
C LEU A 223 -2.35 4.96 -7.72
N LYS A 224 -3.03 4.59 -8.81
CA LYS A 224 -2.39 4.17 -10.06
C LYS A 224 -1.95 5.38 -10.87
N THR A 225 -1.20 5.16 -11.95
CA THR A 225 -0.92 6.23 -12.91
C THR A 225 -2.22 6.79 -13.47
N GLY A 226 -2.41 8.09 -13.33
CA GLY A 226 -3.63 8.79 -13.76
C GLY A 226 -3.71 10.20 -13.20
N THR A 227 -4.76 10.91 -13.59
CA THR A 227 -5.06 12.25 -13.08
C THR A 227 -6.25 12.14 -12.12
N TYR A 228 -6.07 12.66 -10.91
CA TYR A 228 -7.04 12.56 -9.82
C TYR A 228 -7.49 13.94 -9.37
N LYS A 229 -8.79 14.11 -9.14
CA LYS A 229 -9.32 15.29 -8.43
C LYS A 229 -9.27 15.00 -6.94
N VAL A 230 -8.33 15.64 -6.25
CA VAL A 230 -8.20 15.55 -4.79
C VAL A 230 -9.04 16.65 -4.17
N GLU A 231 -9.95 16.28 -3.27
CA GLU A 231 -10.85 17.19 -2.57
C GLU A 231 -10.53 17.20 -1.08
N PHE A 232 -10.59 18.41 -0.50
CA PHE A 232 -10.33 18.68 0.91
C PHE A 232 -11.60 19.20 1.53
N HIS A 233 -12.09 18.50 2.54
CA HIS A 233 -13.37 18.76 3.20
C HIS A 233 -13.15 19.05 4.69
N SER A 234 -14.07 19.81 5.26
CA SER A 234 -14.21 19.84 6.73
C SER A 234 -14.54 18.44 7.24
N LEU A 235 -14.06 18.04 8.42
CA LEU A 235 -14.38 16.72 8.97
C LEU A 235 -15.89 16.57 9.25
N ASP A 236 -16.53 17.62 9.74
CA ASP A 236 -17.92 17.59 10.23
C ASP A 236 -18.97 17.87 9.14
N SER A 237 -18.57 18.03 7.88
CA SER A 237 -19.50 18.36 6.79
C SER A 237 -18.96 17.97 5.43
N ASP A 238 -19.86 17.64 4.49
CA ASP A 238 -19.49 17.36 3.09
C ASP A 238 -19.07 18.61 2.29
N ILE A 239 -18.83 19.75 2.94
CA ILE A 239 -18.40 20.98 2.27
C ILE A 239 -16.97 20.82 1.75
N VAL A 240 -16.82 20.95 0.43
CA VAL A 240 -15.52 21.05 -0.24
C VAL A 240 -14.91 22.42 0.08
N LEU A 241 -13.79 22.43 0.82
CA LEU A 241 -13.03 23.64 1.14
C LEU A 241 -12.06 24.01 0.01
N PHE A 242 -11.48 22.99 -0.63
CA PHE A 242 -10.53 23.14 -1.72
C PHE A 242 -10.52 21.87 -2.58
N SER A 243 -10.18 22.00 -3.86
CA SER A 243 -9.88 20.85 -4.70
C SER A 243 -8.79 21.17 -5.71
N THR A 244 -8.02 20.17 -6.09
CA THR A 244 -6.95 20.29 -7.08
C THR A 244 -6.85 19.02 -7.92
N ASN A 245 -6.43 19.18 -9.17
CA ASN A 245 -6.10 18.03 -10.03
C ASN A 245 -4.63 17.68 -9.85
N VAL A 246 -4.36 16.39 -9.67
CA VAL A 246 -3.03 15.86 -9.40
C VAL A 246 -2.72 14.77 -10.39
N ASP A 247 -1.67 14.96 -11.17
CA ASP A 247 -1.10 13.90 -12.00
C ASP A 247 -0.23 12.98 -11.13
N VAL A 248 -0.56 11.70 -11.16
CA VAL A 248 0.08 10.63 -10.40
C VAL A 248 0.74 9.67 -11.38
N PHE A 249 1.96 9.25 -11.04
CA PHE A 249 2.73 8.25 -11.77
C PHE A 249 3.11 7.14 -10.80
N GLY A 250 2.72 5.90 -11.11
CA GLY A 250 3.07 4.71 -10.33
C GLY A 250 4.56 4.65 -10.02
N GLY A 251 4.89 4.28 -8.78
CA GLY A 251 6.25 4.25 -8.24
C GLY A 251 6.80 5.61 -7.81
N THR A 252 6.05 6.71 -8.01
CA THR A 252 6.49 8.07 -7.66
C THR A 252 5.45 8.78 -6.80
N ASN A 253 5.70 8.85 -5.49
CA ASN A 253 4.84 9.61 -4.58
C ASN A 253 4.86 11.12 -4.91
N LYS A 254 3.70 11.75 -4.73
CA LYS A 254 3.45 13.16 -5.04
C LYS A 254 3.21 13.96 -3.77
N ASP A 255 4.15 14.83 -3.46
CA ASP A 255 3.99 15.83 -2.40
C ASP A 255 3.20 17.05 -2.92
N LEU A 256 2.13 17.42 -2.23
CA LEU A 256 1.35 18.65 -2.48
C LEU A 256 1.83 19.84 -1.64
N GLY A 257 2.79 19.62 -0.74
CA GLY A 257 3.31 20.62 0.19
C GLY A 257 2.26 21.00 1.23
N ILE A 258 2.21 22.29 1.55
CA ILE A 258 1.27 22.85 2.52
C ILE A 258 0.06 23.42 1.79
N ILE A 259 -1.12 22.87 2.08
CA ILE A 259 -2.40 23.36 1.60
C ILE A 259 -3.02 24.27 2.65
N ASN A 260 -3.25 25.54 2.31
CA ASN A 260 -3.88 26.49 3.21
C ASN A 260 -5.38 26.61 2.91
N LEU A 261 -6.21 26.15 3.84
CA LEU A 261 -7.66 26.17 3.78
C LEU A 261 -8.29 27.31 4.60
N ALA A 262 -7.48 28.22 5.15
CA ALA A 262 -7.99 29.39 5.84
C ALA A 262 -8.84 30.24 4.88
N GLN A 263 -10.15 30.31 5.14
CA GLN A 263 -11.06 31.34 4.65
C GLN A 263 -11.13 32.49 5.64
#